data_AF-A0A235ENX5-F1
#
_entry.id   AF-A0A235ENX5-F1
#
_cell.length_a   1.000
_cell.length_b   1.000
_cell.length_c   1.000
_cell.angle_alpha   90.00
_cell.angle_beta   90.00
_cell.angle_gamma   90.00
#
_symmetry.space_group_name_H-M   'P 1'
#
loop_
_entity.id
_entity.type
_entity.pdbx_description
1 polymer ?
#
loop_
_entity_poly.entity_id
_entity_poly.type
_entity_poly.pdbx_seq_one_letter_code
_entity_poly.pdbx_strand_id
1 'polypeptide(L)'
;MLYTYAATALVALAVGFGSGWKTQGWRWDAADKQRIEQEAKERQKQLERAHASSGAFEEKRTTNETKHRTVTVMLEKIVERPVYLQQCMDLDGLRLINAQISGDPNPGKSGLKLPGS
;
A
#
# COMPACT_ATOMS: atom_id res chain seq x y z
N MET A 1 51.90 70.40 8.74
CA MET A 1 52.36 69.25 9.57
C MET A 1 51.19 68.54 10.27
N LEU A 2 50.21 69.22 10.88
CA LEU A 2 49.09 68.54 11.56
C LEU A 2 48.14 67.77 10.61
N TYR A 3 47.92 68.30 9.41
CA TYR A 3 47.00 67.72 8.42
C TYR A 3 47.43 66.35 7.89
N THR A 4 48.73 66.10 7.79
CA THR A 4 49.26 64.80 7.32
C THR A 4 49.06 63.70 8.36
N TYR A 5 49.15 64.04 9.65
CA TYR A 5 48.80 63.11 10.74
C TYR A 5 47.29 62.83 10.79
N ALA A 6 46.46 63.86 10.61
CA ALA A 6 45.01 63.67 10.53
C ALA A 6 44.61 62.78 9.35
N ALA A 7 45.20 63.00 8.17
CA ALA A 7 44.93 62.19 6.99
C ALA A 7 45.36 60.71 7.16
N THR A 8 46.55 60.48 7.72
CA THR A 8 47.05 59.11 7.96
C THR A 8 46.24 58.38 9.04
N ALA A 9 45.81 59.08 10.09
CA ALA A 9 44.94 58.51 11.12
C ALA A 9 43.58 58.06 10.55
N LEU A 10 42.98 58.86 9.65
CA LEU A 10 41.71 58.51 9.00
C LEU A 10 41.85 57.29 8.07
N VAL A 11 42.95 57.21 7.32
CA VAL A 11 43.22 56.04 6.45
C VAL A 11 43.42 54.78 7.30
N ALA A 12 44.17 54.87 8.40
CA ALA A 12 44.39 53.73 9.30
C ALA A 12 43.06 53.22 9.92
N LEU A 13 42.18 54.14 10.33
CA LEU A 13 40.86 53.79 10.84
C LEU A 13 39.97 53.12 9.79
N ALA A 14 39.95 53.63 8.56
CA ALA A 14 39.17 53.05 7.46
C ALA A 14 39.63 51.62 7.13
N VAL A 15 40.95 51.38 7.10
CA VAL A 15 41.52 50.04 6.85
C VAL A 15 41.26 49.09 8.02
N GLY A 16 41.43 49.53 9.26
CA GLY A 16 41.14 48.73 10.46
C GLY A 16 39.66 48.34 10.56
N PHE A 17 38.75 49.28 10.28
CA PHE A 17 37.32 49.02 10.31
C PHE A 17 36.87 48.09 9.17
N GLY A 18 37.34 48.33 7.94
CA GLY A 18 37.01 47.51 6.78
C GLY A 18 37.51 46.06 6.89
N SER A 19 38.71 45.88 7.46
CA SER A 19 39.27 44.54 7.71
C SER A 19 38.54 43.82 8.85
N GLY A 20 38.24 44.51 9.96
CA GLY A 20 37.50 43.94 11.09
C GLY A 20 36.11 43.42 10.72
N TRP A 21 35.36 44.18 9.91
CA TRP A 21 34.01 43.78 9.46
C TRP A 21 34.04 42.50 8.61
N LYS A 22 35.01 42.38 7.69
CA LYS A 22 35.14 41.20 6.81
C LYS A 22 35.48 39.94 7.59
N THR A 23 36.38 40.03 8.58
CA THR A 23 36.75 38.88 9.42
C THR A 23 35.60 38.44 10.32
N GLN A 24 34.77 39.37 10.81
CA GLN A 24 33.62 39.01 11.62
C GLN A 24 32.56 38.25 10.81
N GLY A 25 32.33 38.64 9.56
CA GLY A 25 31.42 37.93 8.64
C GLY A 25 31.82 36.46 8.43
N TRP A 26 33.11 36.18 8.28
CA TRP A 26 33.60 34.80 8.12
C TRP A 26 33.34 33.90 9.34
N ARG A 27 33.35 34.45 10.55
CA ARG A 27 33.06 33.68 11.76
C ARG A 27 31.59 33.26 11.84
N TRP A 28 30.67 34.11 11.39
CA TRP A 28 29.25 33.78 11.32
C TRP A 28 28.93 32.88 10.13
N ASP A 29 29.51 33.16 8.96
CA ASP A 29 29.31 32.38 7.73
C ASP A 29 29.81 30.93 7.88
N ALA A 30 30.87 30.70 8.65
CA ALA A 30 31.35 29.34 8.96
C ALA A 30 30.38 28.56 9.86
N ALA A 31 29.72 29.22 10.81
CA ALA A 31 28.76 28.58 11.69
C ALA A 31 27.43 28.30 10.97
N ASP A 32 27.01 29.20 10.09
CA ASP A 32 25.73 29.08 9.38
C ASP A 32 25.77 28.02 8.27
N LYS A 33 26.92 27.84 7.61
CA LYS A 33 27.10 26.78 6.60
C LYS A 33 26.78 25.38 7.12
N GLN A 34 27.20 25.05 8.34
CA GLN A 34 26.93 23.74 8.92
C GLN A 34 25.44 23.54 9.18
N ARG A 35 24.73 24.59 9.61
CA ARG A 35 23.28 24.54 9.82
C ARG A 35 22.53 24.36 8.52
N ILE A 36 22.89 25.15 7.50
CA ILE A 36 22.28 25.07 6.16
C ILE A 36 22.52 23.70 5.55
N GLU A 37 23.72 23.12 5.67
CA GLU A 37 24.01 21.76 5.18
C GLU A 37 23.20 20.69 5.90
N GLN A 38 23.03 20.79 7.22
CA GLN A 38 22.22 19.86 7.99
C GLN A 38 20.75 19.94 7.59
N GLU A 39 20.19 21.16 7.48
CA GLU A 39 18.82 21.38 7.04
C GLU A 39 18.59 20.90 5.59
N ALA A 40 19.58 21.09 4.70
CA ALA A 40 19.51 20.58 3.34
C ALA A 40 19.51 19.04 3.28
N LYS A 41 20.37 18.38 4.08
CA LYS A 41 20.40 16.90 4.20
C LYS A 41 19.12 16.35 4.79
N GLU A 42 18.56 16.99 5.81
CA GLU A 42 17.28 16.60 6.40
C GLU A 42 16.14 16.76 5.41
N ARG A 43 16.10 17.88 4.67
CA ARG A 43 15.10 18.10 3.62
C ARG A 43 15.20 17.05 2.52
N GLN A 44 16.41 16.70 2.06
CA GLN A 44 16.61 15.61 1.09
C GLN A 44 16.10 14.27 1.63
N LYS A 45 16.45 13.90 2.87
CA LYS A 45 15.93 12.66 3.49
C LYS A 45 14.42 12.66 3.62
N GLN A 46 13.78 13.79 3.92
CA GLN A 46 12.33 13.89 3.97
C GLN A 46 11.70 13.70 2.58
N LEU A 47 12.29 14.31 1.55
CA LEU A 47 11.86 14.11 0.16
C LEU A 47 12.02 12.65 -0.27
N GLU A 48 13.16 12.02 0.03
CA GLU A 48 13.38 10.59 -0.25
C GLU A 48 12.35 9.69 0.43
N ARG A 49 12.03 9.96 1.71
CA ARG A 49 10.97 9.23 2.43
C ARG A 49 9.59 9.46 1.83
N ALA A 50 9.29 10.69 1.44
CA ALA A 50 8.03 11.03 0.77
C ALA A 50 7.94 10.31 -0.57
N HIS A 51 9.00 10.33 -1.39
CA HIS A 51 9.05 9.60 -2.67
C HIS A 51 8.98 8.08 -2.49
N ALA A 52 9.68 7.52 -1.50
CA ALA A 52 9.59 6.09 -1.18
C ALA A 52 8.16 5.70 -0.77
N SER A 53 7.48 6.55 0.01
CA SER A 53 6.08 6.33 0.37
C SER A 53 5.17 6.44 -0.85
N SER A 54 5.31 7.48 -1.69
CA SER A 54 4.50 7.69 -2.88
C SER A 54 4.69 6.56 -3.90
N GLY A 55 5.92 6.14 -4.16
CA GLY A 55 6.22 5.02 -5.07
C GLY A 55 5.61 3.71 -4.56
N ALA A 56 5.72 3.42 -3.26
CA ALA A 56 5.09 2.24 -2.66
C ALA A 56 3.55 2.30 -2.69
N PHE A 57 2.94 3.48 -2.61
CA PHE A 57 1.49 3.64 -2.75
C PHE A 57 1.02 3.45 -4.19
N GLU A 58 1.76 3.97 -5.17
CA GLU A 58 1.47 3.77 -6.59
C GLU A 58 1.60 2.30 -7.01
N GLU A 59 2.66 1.61 -6.57
CA GLU A 59 2.87 0.18 -6.85
C GLU A 59 1.79 -0.72 -6.20
N LYS A 60 1.38 -0.39 -4.97
CA LYS A 60 0.28 -1.11 -4.31
C LYS A 60 -1.05 -0.87 -5.00
N ARG A 61 -1.30 0.34 -5.51
CA ARG A 61 -2.52 0.68 -6.24
C ARG A 61 -2.62 -0.11 -7.55
N THR A 62 -1.56 -0.14 -8.36
CA THR A 62 -1.53 -0.89 -9.62
C THR A 62 -1.70 -2.39 -9.40
N THR A 63 -1.08 -2.95 -8.35
CA THR A 63 -1.23 -4.36 -7.98
C THR A 63 -2.68 -4.68 -7.56
N ASN A 64 -3.28 -3.84 -6.72
CA ASN A 64 -4.67 -4.04 -6.28
C ASN A 64 -5.66 -3.90 -7.45
N GLU A 65 -5.50 -2.89 -8.30
CA GLU A 65 -6.34 -2.69 -9.49
C GLU A 65 -6.28 -3.90 -10.43
N THR A 66 -5.08 -4.44 -10.68
CA THR A 66 -4.90 -5.65 -11.49
C THR A 66 -5.63 -6.85 -10.88
N LYS A 67 -5.47 -7.08 -9.56
CA LYS A 67 -6.15 -8.18 -8.85
C LYS A 67 -7.67 -8.05 -8.94
N HIS A 68 -8.22 -6.86 -8.71
CA HIS A 68 -9.66 -6.63 -8.81
C HIS A 68 -10.17 -6.89 -10.23
N ARG A 69 -9.47 -6.43 -11.27
CA ARG A 69 -9.84 -6.70 -12.66
C ARG A 69 -9.84 -8.20 -12.97
N THR A 70 -8.81 -8.94 -12.55
CA THR A 70 -8.76 -10.40 -12.74
C THR A 70 -9.91 -11.10 -12.01
N VAL A 71 -10.18 -10.74 -10.75
CA VAL A 71 -11.28 -11.33 -9.97
C VAL A 71 -12.64 -11.04 -10.63
N THR A 72 -12.89 -9.80 -11.07
CA THR A 72 -14.13 -9.43 -11.77
C THR A 72 -14.29 -10.18 -13.10
N VAL A 73 -13.22 -10.31 -13.89
CA VAL A 73 -13.24 -11.06 -15.17
C VAL A 73 -13.39 -12.57 -14.93
N MET A 74 -12.88 -13.10 -13.81
CA MET A 74 -12.99 -14.52 -13.47
C MET A 74 -14.35 -14.94 -12.87
N LEU A 75 -15.23 -13.99 -12.49
CA LEU A 75 -16.53 -14.30 -11.88
C LEU A 75 -17.72 -14.28 -12.85
N GLU A 76 -17.49 -14.11 -14.15
CA GLU A 76 -18.52 -14.31 -15.18
C GLU A 76 -18.59 -15.78 -15.62
N LYS A 77 -18.53 -16.73 -14.67
CA LYS A 77 -18.85 -18.13 -14.94
C LYS A 77 -20.29 -18.36 -14.54
N ILE A 78 -21.13 -18.51 -15.56
CA ILE A 78 -22.54 -18.92 -15.50
C ILE A 78 -22.72 -19.97 -14.40
N VAL A 79 -23.38 -19.59 -13.31
CA VAL A 79 -23.96 -20.57 -12.39
C VAL A 79 -25.17 -21.12 -13.13
N GLU A 80 -24.99 -22.22 -13.86
CA GLU A 80 -26.11 -23.07 -14.27
C GLU A 80 -26.83 -23.47 -13.00
N ARG A 81 -27.94 -22.80 -12.72
CA ARG A 81 -28.85 -23.17 -11.63
C ARG A 81 -29.28 -24.61 -11.90
N PRO A 82 -28.92 -25.61 -11.07
CA PRO A 82 -29.50 -26.92 -11.23
C PRO A 82 -31.00 -26.76 -11.04
N VAL A 83 -31.76 -27.00 -12.11
CA VAL A 83 -33.19 -27.19 -12.02
C VAL A 83 -33.35 -28.41 -11.13
N TYR A 84 -33.83 -28.21 -9.91
CA TYR A 84 -34.29 -29.30 -9.07
C TYR A 84 -35.42 -29.97 -9.84
N LEU A 85 -35.12 -31.09 -10.51
CA LEU A 85 -36.13 -31.97 -11.06
C LEU A 85 -37.05 -32.32 -9.88
N GLN A 86 -38.33 -31.97 -9.99
CA GLN A 86 -39.37 -32.24 -8.98
C GLN A 86 -39.68 -33.74 -8.84
N GLN A 87 -38.72 -34.62 -9.09
CA GLN A 87 -38.85 -36.06 -8.94
C GLN A 87 -38.15 -36.46 -7.65
N CYS A 88 -38.53 -35.86 -6.52
CA CYS A 88 -37.85 -36.15 -5.25
C CYS A 88 -38.10 -37.58 -4.75
N MET A 89 -39.07 -38.33 -5.28
CA MET A 89 -39.28 -39.75 -4.98
C MET A 89 -39.98 -40.44 -6.16
N ASP A 90 -39.49 -41.62 -6.56
CA ASP A 90 -40.21 -42.53 -7.45
C ASP A 90 -41.37 -43.20 -6.68
N LEU A 91 -42.41 -43.68 -7.37
CA LEU A 91 -43.61 -44.27 -6.76
C LEU A 91 -43.25 -45.44 -5.82
N ASP A 92 -42.19 -46.18 -6.13
CA ASP A 92 -41.68 -47.26 -5.29
C ASP A 92 -41.02 -46.75 -3.99
N GLY A 93 -40.40 -45.57 -4.01
CA GLY A 93 -39.87 -44.91 -2.82
C GLY A 93 -40.97 -44.48 -1.85
N LEU A 94 -42.08 -43.96 -2.37
CA LEU A 94 -43.27 -43.62 -1.58
C LEU A 94 -43.92 -44.86 -0.94
N ARG A 95 -43.96 -45.99 -1.66
CA ARG A 95 -44.47 -47.26 -1.12
C ARG A 95 -43.61 -47.79 0.03
N LEU A 96 -42.29 -47.69 -0.07
CA LEU A 96 -41.38 -48.12 0.99
C LEU A 96 -41.54 -47.29 2.26
N ILE A 97 -41.65 -45.97 2.13
CA ILE A 97 -41.85 -45.06 3.27
C ILE A 97 -43.17 -45.38 3.97
N ASN A 98 -44.26 -45.56 3.20
CA ASN A 98 -45.55 -45.90 3.78
C ASN A 98 -45.56 -47.27 4.46
N ALA A 99 -44.89 -48.28 3.89
CA ALA A 99 -44.76 -49.60 4.52
C ALA A 99 -44.01 -49.50 5.86
N GLN A 100 -42.98 -48.66 5.94
CA GLN A 100 -42.19 -48.47 7.15
C GLN A 100 -42.93 -47.67 8.23
N ILE A 101 -43.78 -46.71 7.84
CA ILE A 101 -44.70 -46.01 8.75
C ILE A 101 -45.79 -46.95 9.28
N SER A 102 -46.29 -47.85 8.44
CA SER A 102 -47.32 -48.83 8.83
C SER A 102 -46.77 -50.02 9.63
N GLY A 103 -45.46 -50.09 9.85
CA GLY A 103 -44.82 -51.11 10.70
C GLY A 103 -44.76 -52.51 10.10
N ASP A 104 -44.82 -52.63 8.77
CA ASP A 104 -44.80 -53.92 8.09
C ASP A 104 -43.38 -54.51 8.07
N PRO A 105 -43.10 -55.69 8.67
CA PRO A 105 -41.74 -56.19 8.86
C PRO A 105 -41.08 -56.79 7.60
N ASN A 106 -41.71 -56.75 6.41
CA ASN A 106 -41.11 -57.33 5.21
C ASN A 106 -41.50 -56.62 3.90
N PRO A 107 -40.85 -55.50 3.55
CA PRO A 107 -40.94 -54.99 2.18
C PRO A 107 -40.18 -55.97 1.26
N GLY A 108 -40.94 -56.74 0.48
CA GLY A 108 -40.46 -57.85 -0.34
C GLY A 108 -39.16 -57.59 -1.12
N LYS A 109 -38.31 -58.63 -1.09
CA LYS A 109 -37.05 -58.89 -1.80
C LYS A 109 -36.63 -57.86 -2.87
N SER A 110 -35.46 -57.26 -2.64
CA SER A 110 -34.63 -56.57 -3.62
C SER A 110 -34.53 -57.37 -4.93
N GLY A 111 -35.21 -56.87 -5.95
CA GLY A 111 -35.12 -57.32 -7.33
C GLY A 111 -34.40 -56.28 -8.17
N LEU A 112 -33.17 -55.90 -7.81
CA LEU A 112 -32.31 -55.14 -8.72
C LEU A 112 -30.85 -55.58 -8.60
N LYS A 113 -30.47 -56.56 -9.43
CA LYS A 113 -29.07 -56.90 -9.68
C LYS A 113 -28.48 -55.81 -10.57
N LEU A 114 -27.73 -54.88 -9.97
CA LEU A 114 -26.95 -53.91 -10.72
C LEU A 114 -25.84 -54.66 -11.49
N PRO A 115 -25.72 -54.51 -12.82
CA PRO A 115 -24.59 -55.09 -13.54
C PRO A 115 -23.33 -54.28 -13.23
N GLY A 116 -22.37 -54.87 -12.52
CA GLY A 116 -21.01 -54.31 -12.41
C GLY A 116 -20.35 -54.28 -11.03
N SER A 117 -20.60 -55.24 -10.14
CA SER A 117 -19.71 -55.54 -9.01
C SER A 117 -19.74 -57.02 -8.67
#